data_AF-A0A7J5TFI0-F1
#
_entry.id   AF-A0A7J5TFI0-F1
#
_cell.length_a   1.000
_cell.length_b   1.000
_cell.length_c   1.000
_cell.angle_alpha   90.00
_cell.angle_beta   90.00
_cell.angle_gamma   90.00
#
_symmetry.space_group_name_H-M   'P 1'
#
loop_
_entity.id
_entity.type
_entity.pdbx_description
1 polymer ?
#
loop_
_entity_poly.entity_id
_entity_poly.type
_entity_poly.pdbx_seq_one_letter_code
_entity_poly.pdbx_strand_id
1 'polypeptide(L)'
;MIRLGKHLIIRHKKKECVKSCSARLVALVVRYSGNMSDLRDVIIVGSGPAGYTAAIYLGRAGFKPLVIAGALTPGGQLVNTTEVENFPGFPDGVMGPELMDNMQRQAEKFGAEIVWDDVVSVSNNDVTGVKTVSVDQGDVFETHALIIATGSEYRKLDIPGEAEYSGKGVSYCATCDGFFFRDKPIIVVGGGDSAFTEADFLSRFGSSVTLIHRRSEFRASQILVERAQQNPKITIVTDSVVEEILGDDNGAQSVNIRNVITGETSTIAANGIFVAIGHSPATAFIDGIVQRDAGGYI
;
A
#
# COMPACT_ATOMS: atom_id res chain seq x y z
N MET A 1 9.24 -14.76 -51.94
CA MET A 1 9.92 -13.78 -52.81
C MET A 1 9.31 -12.41 -52.57
N ILE A 2 9.97 -11.63 -51.71
CA ILE A 2 9.56 -10.30 -51.26
C ILE A 2 10.06 -9.29 -52.31
N ARG A 3 9.16 -8.43 -52.80
CA ARG A 3 9.50 -7.28 -53.64
C ARG A 3 10.06 -6.17 -52.74
N LEU A 4 11.35 -5.89 -52.87
CA LEU A 4 12.03 -4.72 -52.32
C LEU A 4 12.09 -3.61 -53.38
N GLY A 5 11.72 -2.39 -52.98
CA GLY A 5 11.96 -1.14 -53.70
C GLY A 5 11.68 0.02 -52.74
N LYS A 6 12.40 1.14 -52.72
CA LYS A 6 13.59 1.61 -53.45
C LYS A 6 14.35 2.54 -52.50
N HIS A 7 15.67 2.47 -52.51
CA HIS A 7 16.56 3.47 -51.91
C HIS A 7 16.44 4.83 -52.61
N LEU A 8 16.45 5.92 -51.84
CA LEU A 8 16.77 7.26 -52.35
C LEU A 8 18.00 7.81 -51.61
N ILE A 9 19.08 7.94 -52.37
CA ILE A 9 20.38 8.49 -51.97
C ILE A 9 20.33 10.00 -52.26
N ILE A 10 20.57 10.84 -51.25
CA ILE A 10 20.76 12.29 -51.45
C ILE A 10 22.26 12.61 -51.34
N ARG A 11 22.86 12.96 -52.49
CA ARG A 11 24.24 13.43 -52.61
C ARG A 11 24.33 14.92 -52.22
N HIS A 12 25.27 15.25 -51.33
CA HIS A 12 25.68 16.62 -51.04
C HIS A 12 26.42 17.25 -52.24
N LYS A 13 25.99 18.46 -52.65
CA LYS A 13 26.82 19.41 -53.39
C LYS A 13 26.82 20.75 -52.64
N LYS A 14 28.01 21.21 -52.25
CA LYS A 14 28.30 22.59 -51.82
C LYS A 14 28.37 23.48 -53.06
N LYS A 15 27.73 24.66 -53.02
CA LYS A 15 28.37 25.97 -53.21
C LYS A 15 27.38 27.13 -53.08
N GLU A 16 27.94 28.21 -52.56
CA GLU A 16 27.57 29.62 -52.67
C GLU A 16 26.66 30.27 -51.63
N CYS A 17 27.23 31.38 -51.14
CA CYS A 17 26.80 32.30 -50.11
C CYS A 17 26.13 33.49 -50.79
N VAL A 18 25.20 34.17 -50.09
CA VAL A 18 25.03 35.64 -50.00
C VAL A 18 23.55 36.02 -49.79
N LYS A 19 23.35 36.97 -48.86
CA LYS A 19 22.20 37.87 -48.59
C LYS A 19 21.09 37.40 -47.64
N SER A 20 21.27 37.81 -46.38
CA SER A 20 20.39 38.75 -45.67
C SER A 20 18.88 38.59 -45.91
N CYS A 21 18.21 37.88 -45.00
CA CYS A 21 16.84 38.19 -44.64
C CYS A 21 16.61 37.70 -43.20
N SER A 22 16.24 38.60 -42.28
CA SER A 22 15.94 38.24 -40.89
C SER A 22 14.62 37.46 -40.85
N ALA A 23 14.69 36.15 -40.98
CA ALA A 23 13.56 35.28 -40.71
C ALA A 23 13.43 35.13 -39.19
N ARG A 24 12.44 35.80 -38.60
CA ARG A 24 11.94 35.47 -37.27
C ARG A 24 11.64 33.97 -37.25
N LEU A 25 12.42 33.22 -36.48
CA LEU A 25 12.08 31.86 -36.13
C LEU A 25 10.83 31.93 -35.25
N VAL A 26 9.66 31.84 -35.87
CA VAL A 26 8.45 31.49 -35.13
C VAL A 26 8.67 30.03 -34.76
N ALA A 27 9.15 29.81 -33.53
CA ALA A 27 9.04 28.52 -32.90
C ALA A 27 7.54 28.22 -32.84
N LEU A 28 7.07 27.43 -33.80
CA LEU A 28 5.80 26.75 -33.68
C LEU A 28 5.97 25.83 -32.48
N VAL A 29 5.62 26.33 -31.31
CA VAL A 29 5.29 25.48 -30.18
C VAL A 29 4.08 24.70 -30.68
N VAL A 30 4.34 23.52 -31.24
CA VAL A 30 3.34 22.47 -31.27
C VAL A 30 3.08 22.20 -29.80
N ARG A 31 2.09 22.90 -29.24
CA ARG A 31 1.40 22.39 -28.07
C ARG A 31 0.89 21.04 -28.54
N TYR A 32 1.46 19.98 -27.99
CA TYR A 32 0.83 18.68 -28.02
C TYR A 32 -0.51 18.90 -27.31
N SER A 33 -1.54 19.19 -28.09
CA SER A 33 -2.91 19.06 -27.62
C SER A 33 -3.05 17.58 -27.41
N GLY A 34 -2.99 17.13 -26.15
CA GLY A 34 -3.22 15.75 -25.78
C GLY A 34 -4.42 15.26 -26.57
N ASN A 35 -4.20 14.23 -27.38
CA ASN A 35 -5.28 13.62 -28.13
C ASN A 35 -6.35 13.19 -27.13
N MET A 36 -7.61 13.46 -27.45
CA MET A 36 -8.77 12.86 -26.80
C MET A 36 -8.48 11.37 -26.54
N SER A 37 -8.58 10.98 -25.27
CA SER A 37 -8.24 9.69 -24.69
C SER A 37 -8.67 8.50 -25.55
N ASP A 38 -7.72 7.63 -25.90
CA ASP A 38 -8.05 6.27 -26.34
C ASP A 38 -8.79 5.59 -25.19
N LEU A 39 -10.12 5.51 -25.33
CA LEU A 39 -11.02 4.86 -24.39
C LEU A 39 -10.50 3.45 -24.09
N ARG A 40 -10.16 3.18 -22.83
CA ARG A 40 -9.62 1.90 -22.38
C ARG A 40 -10.77 0.93 -22.08
N ASP A 41 -10.51 -0.36 -22.29
CA ASP A 41 -11.44 -1.40 -21.84
C ASP A 41 -11.51 -1.43 -20.30
N VAL A 42 -10.34 -1.34 -19.66
CA VAL A 42 -10.20 -1.43 -18.21
C VAL A 42 -9.00 -0.65 -17.69
N ILE A 43 -9.22 0.06 -16.59
CA ILE A 43 -8.18 0.68 -15.77
C ILE A 43 -8.20 0.02 -14.38
N ILE A 44 -7.01 -0.23 -13.84
CA ILE A 44 -6.80 -0.75 -12.49
C ILE A 44 -6.10 0.35 -11.69
N VAL A 45 -6.68 0.73 -10.56
CA VAL A 45 -6.07 1.70 -9.64
C VAL A 45 -5.46 0.92 -8.49
N GLY A 46 -4.13 0.98 -8.36
CA GLY A 46 -3.36 0.27 -7.35
C GLY A 46 -2.50 -0.85 -7.91
N SER A 47 -1.28 -0.96 -7.40
CA SER A 47 -0.22 -1.86 -7.85
C SER A 47 0.16 -2.92 -6.81
N GLY A 48 -0.68 -3.17 -5.81
CA GLY A 48 -0.47 -4.28 -4.89
C GLY A 48 -0.71 -5.65 -5.55
N PRO A 49 -0.64 -6.75 -4.77
CA PRO A 49 -0.92 -8.10 -5.27
C PRO A 49 -2.29 -8.23 -5.97
N ALA A 50 -3.31 -7.54 -5.46
CA ALA A 50 -4.64 -7.52 -6.06
C ALA A 50 -4.63 -6.86 -7.45
N GLY A 51 -4.00 -5.70 -7.58
CA GLY A 51 -3.92 -4.94 -8.84
C GLY A 51 -3.14 -5.69 -9.91
N TYR A 52 -1.95 -6.19 -9.58
CA TYR A 52 -1.16 -6.96 -10.55
C TYR A 52 -1.80 -8.30 -10.90
N THR A 53 -2.46 -8.99 -9.96
CA THR A 53 -3.21 -10.21 -10.29
C THR A 53 -4.34 -9.89 -11.28
N ALA A 54 -5.12 -8.83 -11.05
CA ALA A 54 -6.15 -8.40 -11.99
C ALA A 54 -5.55 -8.08 -13.38
N ALA A 55 -4.44 -7.37 -13.42
CA ALA A 55 -3.74 -7.01 -14.66
C ALA A 55 -3.25 -8.25 -15.43
N ILE A 56 -2.70 -9.25 -14.75
CA ILE A 56 -2.27 -10.51 -15.35
C ILE A 56 -3.45 -11.21 -16.02
N TYR A 57 -4.58 -11.33 -15.32
CA TYR A 57 -5.76 -12.03 -15.86
C TYR A 57 -6.39 -11.28 -17.04
N LEU A 58 -6.51 -9.95 -16.94
CA LEU A 58 -7.07 -9.12 -18.01
C LEU A 58 -6.16 -9.05 -19.24
N GLY A 59 -4.84 -8.98 -19.04
CA GLY A 59 -3.85 -9.05 -20.10
C GLY A 59 -3.92 -10.38 -20.86
N ARG A 60 -4.04 -11.50 -20.12
CA ARG A 60 -4.24 -12.83 -20.72
C ARG A 60 -5.54 -12.96 -21.51
N ALA A 61 -6.58 -12.22 -21.14
CA ALA A 61 -7.84 -12.16 -21.85
C ALA A 61 -7.83 -11.18 -23.05
N GLY A 62 -6.73 -10.43 -23.26
CA GLY A 62 -6.55 -9.55 -24.40
C GLY A 62 -7.00 -8.09 -24.20
N PHE A 63 -7.37 -7.69 -22.99
CA PHE A 63 -7.91 -6.35 -22.68
C PHE A 63 -6.85 -5.24 -22.53
N LYS A 64 -5.55 -5.58 -22.58
CA LYS A 64 -4.42 -4.62 -22.45
C LYS A 64 -4.63 -3.60 -21.30
N PRO A 65 -4.77 -4.07 -20.05
CA PRO A 65 -5.17 -3.22 -18.93
C PRO A 65 -4.13 -2.12 -18.66
N LEU A 66 -4.61 -0.93 -18.30
CA LEU A 66 -3.77 0.14 -17.74
C LEU A 66 -3.80 0.05 -16.21
N VAL A 67 -2.62 -0.03 -15.59
CA VAL A 67 -2.46 0.00 -14.13
C VAL A 67 -1.91 1.35 -13.73
N ILE A 68 -2.65 2.09 -12.92
CA ILE A 68 -2.16 3.31 -12.27
C ILE A 68 -1.59 2.88 -10.93
N ALA A 69 -0.26 2.88 -10.83
CA ALA A 69 0.47 2.16 -9.81
C ALA A 69 0.73 2.95 -8.52
N GLY A 70 0.46 4.25 -8.51
CA GLY A 70 0.87 5.15 -7.45
C GLY A 70 2.28 5.70 -7.69
N ALA A 71 2.51 6.94 -7.28
CA ALA A 71 3.78 7.63 -7.54
C ALA A 71 4.89 7.26 -6.52
N LEU A 72 4.51 7.05 -5.26
CA LEU A 72 5.48 6.93 -4.14
C LEU A 72 5.75 5.49 -3.71
N THR A 73 4.74 4.63 -3.69
CA THR A 73 4.82 3.27 -3.13
C THR A 73 4.30 2.20 -4.11
N PRO A 74 4.84 2.14 -5.34
CA PRO A 74 4.46 1.11 -6.29
C PRO A 74 4.75 -0.29 -5.75
N GLY A 75 3.84 -1.24 -5.94
CA GLY A 75 3.88 -2.56 -5.31
C GLY A 75 3.08 -2.65 -3.99
N GLY A 76 2.63 -1.53 -3.45
CA GLY A 76 1.83 -1.50 -2.22
C GLY A 76 2.63 -1.93 -0.98
N GLN A 77 1.94 -2.35 0.08
CA GLN A 77 2.57 -2.57 1.40
C GLN A 77 3.73 -3.57 1.40
N LEU A 78 3.73 -4.57 0.51
CA LEU A 78 4.77 -5.60 0.48
C LEU A 78 6.15 -5.06 0.09
N VAL A 79 6.25 -3.87 -0.53
CA VAL A 79 7.59 -3.29 -0.79
C VAL A 79 8.29 -2.80 0.47
N ASN A 80 7.53 -2.63 1.56
CA ASN A 80 8.06 -2.18 2.84
C ASN A 80 8.37 -3.35 3.79
N THR A 81 8.05 -4.60 3.42
CA THR A 81 8.43 -5.77 4.22
C THR A 81 9.73 -6.37 3.71
N THR A 82 10.48 -7.00 4.61
CA THR A 82 11.71 -7.71 4.27
C THR A 82 11.36 -9.05 3.61
N GLU A 83 11.03 -10.06 4.40
CA GLU A 83 10.81 -11.43 3.93
C GLU A 83 9.33 -11.82 4.03
N VAL A 84 8.85 -12.53 3.01
CA VAL A 84 7.48 -13.06 2.91
C VAL A 84 7.56 -14.58 2.85
N GLU A 85 7.18 -15.23 3.94
CA GLU A 85 7.21 -16.70 4.07
C GLU A 85 5.85 -17.36 3.85
N ASN A 86 4.78 -16.56 3.75
CA ASN A 86 3.40 -17.04 3.69
C ASN A 86 2.73 -16.85 2.32
N PHE A 87 3.49 -16.48 1.28
CA PHE A 87 2.99 -16.44 -0.10
C PHE A 87 3.29 -17.77 -0.83
N PRO A 88 2.28 -18.50 -1.31
CA PRO A 88 2.49 -19.83 -1.88
C PRO A 88 3.34 -19.79 -3.17
N GLY A 89 4.23 -20.77 -3.31
CA GLY A 89 5.16 -20.87 -4.44
C GLY A 89 6.61 -20.50 -4.10
N PHE A 90 6.85 -19.97 -2.90
CA PHE A 90 8.19 -19.61 -2.39
C PHE A 90 8.49 -20.42 -1.11
N PRO A 91 8.92 -21.69 -1.22
CA PRO A 91 9.14 -22.56 -0.06
C PRO A 91 10.26 -22.06 0.87
N ASP A 92 11.22 -21.31 0.33
CA ASP A 92 12.34 -20.73 1.07
C ASP A 92 12.12 -19.24 1.40
N GLY A 93 10.89 -18.73 1.24
CA GLY A 93 10.58 -17.32 1.36
C GLY A 93 10.96 -16.48 0.14
N VAL A 94 10.55 -15.21 0.13
CA VAL A 94 10.90 -14.22 -0.91
C VAL A 94 10.93 -12.82 -0.33
N MET A 95 11.83 -11.97 -0.82
CA MET A 95 11.82 -10.56 -0.41
C MET A 95 10.56 -9.86 -0.91
N GLY A 96 9.92 -9.04 -0.08
CA GLY A 96 8.70 -8.31 -0.42
C GLY A 96 8.81 -7.48 -1.73
N PRO A 97 9.85 -6.64 -1.89
CA PRO A 97 10.12 -5.94 -3.14
C PRO A 97 10.33 -6.86 -4.35
N GLU A 98 11.01 -8.00 -4.16
CA GLU A 98 11.26 -8.96 -5.23
C GLU A 98 9.97 -9.65 -5.69
N LEU A 99 9.10 -10.03 -4.75
CA LEU A 99 7.78 -10.56 -5.05
C LEU A 99 6.97 -9.57 -5.88
N MET A 100 7.01 -8.28 -5.55
CA MET A 100 6.23 -7.27 -6.27
C MET A 100 6.78 -6.93 -7.65
N ASP A 101 8.11 -6.88 -7.79
CA ASP A 101 8.75 -6.76 -9.10
C ASP A 101 8.45 -7.98 -10.00
N ASN A 102 8.46 -9.19 -9.45
CA ASN A 102 8.06 -10.40 -10.17
C ASN A 102 6.60 -10.32 -10.67
N MET A 103 5.67 -9.85 -9.83
CA MET A 103 4.26 -9.69 -10.21
C MET A 103 4.04 -8.60 -11.27
N GLN A 104 4.74 -7.47 -11.16
CA GLN A 104 4.70 -6.41 -12.18
C GLN A 104 5.22 -6.93 -13.52
N ARG A 105 6.40 -7.55 -13.55
CA ARG A 105 6.99 -8.11 -14.78
C ARG A 105 6.06 -9.14 -15.42
N GLN A 106 5.33 -9.92 -14.61
CA GLN A 106 4.33 -10.85 -15.12
C GLN A 106 3.12 -10.14 -15.73
N ALA A 107 2.64 -9.04 -15.14
CA ALA A 107 1.56 -8.22 -15.70
C ALA A 107 1.97 -7.59 -17.05
N GLU A 108 3.14 -6.95 -17.11
CA GLU A 108 3.69 -6.34 -18.32
C GLU A 108 3.91 -7.37 -19.44
N LYS A 109 4.38 -8.57 -19.10
CA LYS A 109 4.54 -9.69 -20.05
C LYS A 109 3.23 -10.04 -20.77
N PHE A 110 2.08 -9.89 -20.10
CA PHE A 110 0.76 -10.13 -20.69
C PHE A 110 0.11 -8.86 -21.26
N GLY A 111 0.88 -7.78 -21.42
CA GLY A 111 0.44 -6.56 -22.10
C GLY A 111 -0.24 -5.54 -21.21
N ALA A 112 -0.07 -5.63 -19.88
CA ALA A 112 -0.43 -4.52 -19.00
C ALA A 112 0.50 -3.32 -19.23
N GLU A 113 -0.06 -2.12 -19.22
CA GLU A 113 0.68 -0.86 -19.25
C GLU A 113 0.68 -0.25 -17.85
N ILE A 114 1.83 0.24 -17.39
CA ILE A 114 1.99 0.78 -16.04
C ILE A 114 2.19 2.30 -16.11
N VAL A 115 1.37 3.03 -15.36
CA VAL A 115 1.49 4.48 -15.16
C VAL A 115 1.89 4.73 -13.71
N TRP A 116 3.02 5.40 -13.51
CA TRP A 116 3.56 5.78 -12.20
C TRP A 116 3.02 7.15 -11.80
N ASP A 117 1.76 7.17 -11.38
CA ASP A 117 1.09 8.39 -10.92
C ASP A 117 0.01 8.04 -9.89
N ASP A 118 -0.47 9.05 -9.17
CA ASP A 118 -1.56 8.92 -8.19
C ASP A 118 -2.89 9.37 -8.79
N VAL A 119 -3.96 8.59 -8.53
CA VAL A 119 -5.32 9.00 -8.93
C VAL A 119 -5.83 10.06 -7.96
N VAL A 120 -6.23 11.21 -8.50
CA VAL A 120 -6.78 12.32 -7.71
C VAL A 120 -8.30 12.32 -7.67
N SER A 121 -8.95 11.83 -8.72
CA SER A 121 -10.43 11.76 -8.77
C SER A 121 -10.92 10.78 -9.81
N VAL A 122 -12.12 10.24 -9.56
CA VAL A 122 -12.87 9.42 -10.51
C VAL A 122 -14.28 10.00 -10.66
N SER A 123 -14.77 10.08 -11.89
CA SER A 123 -16.17 10.41 -12.18
C SER A 123 -16.81 9.35 -13.07
N ASN A 124 -18.12 9.21 -12.98
CA ASN A 124 -18.92 8.34 -13.83
C ASN A 124 -19.88 9.17 -14.68
N ASN A 125 -19.91 8.91 -15.98
CA ASN A 125 -20.93 9.46 -16.86
C ASN A 125 -22.16 8.55 -16.84
N ASP A 126 -23.26 9.00 -16.22
CA ASP A 126 -24.47 8.17 -16.06
C ASP A 126 -25.19 7.85 -17.37
N VAL A 127 -24.91 8.58 -18.46
CA VAL A 127 -25.50 8.33 -19.78
C VAL A 127 -24.73 7.26 -20.53
N THR A 128 -23.39 7.33 -20.54
CA THR A 128 -22.54 6.41 -21.32
C THR A 128 -22.00 5.24 -20.50
N GLY A 129 -22.00 5.35 -19.17
CA GLY A 129 -21.35 4.42 -18.25
C GLY A 129 -19.82 4.47 -18.29
N VAL A 130 -19.23 5.44 -19.00
CA VAL A 130 -17.77 5.65 -19.06
C VAL A 130 -17.29 6.35 -17.80
N LYS A 131 -16.13 5.90 -17.29
CA LYS A 131 -15.49 6.49 -16.13
C LYS A 131 -14.31 7.33 -16.59
N THR A 132 -14.15 8.50 -15.99
CA THR A 132 -13.00 9.37 -16.20
C THR A 132 -12.12 9.30 -14.96
N VAL A 133 -10.83 9.04 -15.15
CA VAL A 133 -9.82 8.91 -14.10
C VAL A 133 -8.78 9.99 -14.32
N SER A 134 -8.69 10.95 -13.39
CA SER A 134 -7.70 12.01 -13.42
C SER A 134 -6.54 11.66 -12.51
N VAL A 135 -5.31 11.88 -12.96
CA VAL A 135 -4.09 11.64 -12.18
C VAL A 135 -3.34 12.93 -11.84
N ASP A 136 -2.48 12.90 -10.84
CA ASP A 136 -1.86 14.10 -10.24
C ASP A 136 -0.98 14.88 -11.24
N GLN A 137 -0.27 14.20 -12.15
CA GLN A 137 0.56 14.88 -13.16
C GLN A 137 -0.25 15.51 -14.31
N GLY A 138 -1.59 15.43 -14.25
CA GLY A 138 -2.50 16.14 -15.13
C GLY A 138 -3.04 15.33 -16.32
N ASP A 139 -2.60 14.08 -16.48
CA ASP A 139 -3.18 13.17 -17.46
C ASP A 139 -4.61 12.76 -17.06
N VAL A 140 -5.42 12.47 -18.08
CA VAL A 140 -6.82 12.04 -17.90
C VAL A 140 -7.07 10.83 -18.78
N PHE A 141 -7.62 9.79 -18.17
CA PHE A 141 -7.95 8.54 -18.84
C PHE A 141 -9.44 8.28 -18.80
N GLU A 142 -9.96 7.63 -19.84
CA GLU A 142 -11.35 7.17 -19.90
C GLU A 142 -11.40 5.65 -20.00
N THR A 143 -12.39 5.03 -19.36
CA THR A 143 -12.51 3.57 -19.36
C THR A 143 -13.95 3.07 -19.27
N HIS A 144 -14.20 1.90 -19.87
CA HIS A 144 -15.45 1.16 -19.68
C HIS A 144 -15.55 0.55 -18.28
N ALA A 145 -14.45 0.02 -17.75
CA ALA A 145 -14.40 -0.62 -16.44
C ALA A 145 -13.26 -0.08 -15.56
N LEU A 146 -13.50 -0.03 -14.25
CA LEU A 146 -12.53 0.40 -13.26
C LEU A 146 -12.42 -0.65 -12.15
N ILE A 147 -11.21 -1.09 -11.85
CA ILE A 147 -10.92 -1.97 -10.72
C ILE A 147 -10.20 -1.15 -9.65
N ILE A 148 -10.77 -1.09 -8.45
CA ILE A 148 -10.15 -0.43 -7.30
C ILE A 148 -9.38 -1.47 -6.48
N ALA A 149 -8.06 -1.36 -6.48
CA ALA A 149 -7.11 -2.23 -5.79
C ALA A 149 -6.10 -1.41 -4.97
N THR A 150 -6.56 -0.29 -4.40
CA THR A 150 -5.76 0.73 -3.72
C THR A 150 -5.28 0.33 -2.32
N GLY A 151 -5.83 -0.76 -1.78
CA GLY A 151 -5.45 -1.27 -0.47
C GLY A 151 -5.85 -0.36 0.68
N SER A 152 -5.13 -0.51 1.79
CA SER A 152 -5.28 0.29 3.00
C SER A 152 -3.90 0.54 3.59
N GLU A 153 -3.81 1.45 4.56
CA GLU A 153 -2.62 1.68 5.36
C GLU A 153 -2.91 1.38 6.82
N TYR A 154 -1.96 0.76 7.53
CA TYR A 154 -2.07 0.60 8.97
C TYR A 154 -1.96 1.96 9.65
N ARG A 155 -2.74 2.16 10.71
CA ARG A 155 -2.65 3.38 11.53
C ARG A 155 -1.46 3.27 12.47
N LYS A 156 -0.74 4.38 12.60
CA LYS A 156 0.43 4.51 13.47
C LYS A 156 0.06 5.18 14.79
N LEU A 157 0.88 4.97 15.80
CA LEU A 157 0.76 5.66 17.09
C LEU A 157 1.32 7.10 17.00
N ASP A 158 2.25 7.32 16.07
CA ASP A 158 2.98 8.57 15.85
C ASP A 158 3.75 9.02 17.10
N ILE A 159 4.49 8.08 17.69
CA ILE A 159 5.28 8.27 18.92
C ILE A 159 6.79 8.06 18.68
N PRO A 160 7.65 8.62 19.55
CA PRO A 160 9.08 8.34 19.53
C PRO A 160 9.38 6.83 19.58
N GLY A 161 10.36 6.41 18.78
CA GLY A 161 10.78 5.03 18.63
C GLY A 161 9.94 4.18 17.67
N GLU A 162 8.68 4.54 17.36
CA GLU A 162 7.83 3.71 16.49
C GLU A 162 8.43 3.50 15.10
N ALA A 163 8.81 4.59 14.42
CA ALA A 163 9.40 4.51 13.09
C ALA A 163 10.82 3.89 13.11
N GLU A 164 11.59 4.16 14.17
CA GLU A 164 12.97 3.68 14.32
C GLU A 164 13.05 2.15 14.50
N TYR A 165 12.13 1.59 15.29
CA TYR A 165 12.08 0.16 15.58
C TYR A 165 11.09 -0.62 14.69
N SER A 166 10.53 0.01 13.66
CA SER A 166 9.72 -0.66 12.63
C SER A 166 10.52 -1.77 11.95
N GLY A 167 10.01 -3.00 11.99
CA GLY A 167 10.73 -4.19 11.51
C GLY A 167 11.89 -4.66 12.42
N LYS A 168 12.11 -3.99 13.55
CA LYS A 168 13.10 -4.33 14.59
C LYS A 168 12.44 -4.43 15.97
N GLY A 169 11.26 -5.04 16.02
CA GLY A 169 10.47 -5.17 17.25
C GLY A 169 9.10 -4.52 17.15
N VAL A 170 8.92 -3.49 16.33
CA VAL A 170 7.59 -2.91 16.04
C VAL A 170 7.01 -3.55 14.78
N SER A 171 5.77 -4.02 14.87
CA SER A 171 5.02 -4.65 13.78
C SER A 171 3.57 -4.16 13.73
N TYR A 172 2.99 -4.24 12.54
CA TYR A 172 1.58 -3.92 12.26
C TYR A 172 0.80 -5.17 11.80
N CYS A 173 1.42 -6.36 11.86
CA CYS A 173 0.81 -7.60 11.42
C CYS A 173 1.24 -8.78 12.30
N ALA A 174 0.40 -9.17 13.26
CA ALA A 174 0.66 -10.32 14.12
C ALA A 174 0.87 -11.62 13.36
N THR A 175 0.07 -11.88 12.32
CA THR A 175 0.15 -13.12 11.53
C THR A 175 1.39 -13.20 10.65
N CYS A 176 1.99 -12.05 10.32
CA CYS A 176 3.23 -11.98 9.57
C CYS A 176 4.42 -12.25 10.49
N ASP A 177 4.51 -11.54 11.62
CA ASP A 177 5.77 -11.46 12.36
C ASP A 177 5.75 -12.19 13.71
N GLY A 178 4.58 -12.65 14.18
CA GLY A 178 4.40 -13.23 15.51
C GLY A 178 5.33 -14.42 15.81
N PHE A 179 5.72 -15.18 14.79
CA PHE A 179 6.64 -16.31 14.91
C PHE A 179 8.03 -15.90 15.43
N PHE A 180 8.55 -14.73 15.04
CA PHE A 180 9.88 -14.25 15.41
C PHE A 180 10.01 -13.86 16.90
N PHE A 181 8.87 -13.77 17.60
CA PHE A 181 8.79 -13.41 19.02
C PHE A 181 8.49 -14.61 19.92
N ARG A 182 8.79 -15.84 19.46
CA ARG A 182 8.68 -17.04 20.29
C ARG A 182 9.44 -16.88 21.61
N ASP A 183 8.78 -17.22 22.70
CA ASP A 183 9.29 -17.14 24.08
C ASP A 183 9.70 -15.73 24.56
N LYS A 184 9.35 -14.68 23.81
CA LYS A 184 9.60 -13.27 24.17
C LYS A 184 8.34 -12.57 24.69
N PRO A 185 8.47 -11.55 25.57
CA PRO A 185 7.35 -10.71 25.97
C PRO A 185 6.89 -9.84 24.80
N ILE A 186 5.57 -9.76 24.63
CA ILE A 186 4.90 -9.06 23.53
C ILE A 186 3.92 -8.04 24.09
N ILE A 187 3.79 -6.90 23.41
CA ILE A 187 2.74 -5.90 23.63
C ILE A 187 1.86 -5.84 22.40
N VAL A 188 0.55 -5.73 22.62
CA VAL A 188 -0.44 -5.41 21.59
C VAL A 188 -1.12 -4.10 21.96
N VAL A 189 -1.14 -3.13 21.05
CA VAL A 189 -1.78 -1.83 21.28
C VAL A 189 -3.10 -1.75 20.53
N GLY A 190 -4.21 -1.60 21.24
CA GLY A 190 -5.54 -1.46 20.65
C GLY A 190 -6.66 -2.00 21.53
N GLY A 191 -7.90 -1.82 21.10
CA GLY A 191 -9.09 -2.21 21.88
C GLY A 191 -10.31 -2.58 21.06
N GLY A 192 -10.12 -2.94 19.79
CA GLY A 192 -11.15 -3.50 18.91
C GLY A 192 -10.91 -5.00 18.67
N ASP A 193 -11.76 -5.64 17.87
CA ASP A 193 -11.67 -7.08 17.58
C ASP A 193 -10.29 -7.50 17.04
N SER A 194 -9.65 -6.68 16.22
CA SER A 194 -8.30 -6.93 15.71
C SER A 194 -7.28 -7.09 16.85
N ALA A 195 -7.23 -6.15 17.80
CA ALA A 195 -6.28 -6.20 18.90
C ALA A 195 -6.46 -7.45 19.78
N PHE A 196 -7.71 -7.83 20.07
CA PHE A 196 -7.98 -9.03 20.88
C PHE A 196 -7.68 -10.33 20.12
N THR A 197 -8.00 -10.37 18.82
CA THR A 197 -7.70 -11.54 17.97
C THR A 197 -6.20 -11.73 17.82
N GLU A 198 -5.46 -10.64 17.61
CA GLU A 198 -4.01 -10.66 17.49
C GLU A 198 -3.34 -11.01 18.83
N ALA A 199 -3.82 -10.48 19.96
CA ALA A 199 -3.31 -10.86 21.27
C ALA A 199 -3.50 -12.35 21.58
N ASP A 200 -4.66 -12.92 21.26
CA ASP A 200 -4.90 -14.37 21.40
C ASP A 200 -3.95 -15.17 20.50
N PHE A 201 -3.79 -14.77 19.24
CA PHE A 201 -2.86 -15.40 18.30
C PHE A 201 -1.42 -15.37 18.81
N LEU A 202 -0.94 -14.19 19.24
CA LEU A 202 0.42 -13.96 19.71
C LEU A 202 0.72 -14.71 21.03
N SER A 203 -0.30 -14.97 21.86
CA SER A 203 -0.15 -15.73 23.11
C SER A 203 0.36 -17.17 22.88
N ARG A 204 0.20 -17.70 21.66
CA ARG A 204 0.69 -19.02 21.25
C ARG A 204 2.22 -19.04 21.06
N PHE A 205 2.82 -17.88 20.80
CA PHE A 205 4.25 -17.74 20.52
C PHE A 205 4.98 -17.08 21.69
N GLY A 206 4.48 -15.94 22.16
CA GLY A 206 5.13 -15.15 23.21
C GLY A 206 5.17 -15.86 24.58
N SER A 207 6.14 -15.46 25.41
CA SER A 207 6.17 -15.84 26.82
C SER A 207 5.05 -15.16 27.62
N SER A 208 4.70 -13.93 27.25
CA SER A 208 3.53 -13.18 27.73
C SER A 208 3.05 -12.19 26.67
N VAL A 209 1.79 -11.79 26.74
CA VAL A 209 1.19 -10.73 25.92
C VAL A 209 0.55 -9.69 26.84
N THR A 210 0.93 -8.43 26.69
CA THR A 210 0.28 -7.30 27.38
C THR A 210 -0.53 -6.50 26.37
N LEU A 211 -1.86 -6.53 26.47
CA LEU A 211 -2.76 -5.74 25.65
C LEU A 211 -2.99 -4.38 26.30
N ILE A 212 -2.58 -3.31 25.63
CA ILE A 212 -2.69 -1.93 26.13
C ILE A 212 -3.77 -1.20 25.35
N HIS A 213 -4.72 -0.61 26.09
CA HIS A 213 -5.79 0.20 25.52
C HIS A 213 -5.98 1.51 26.27
N ARG A 214 -6.26 2.57 25.50
CA ARG A 214 -6.33 3.95 26.01
C ARG A 214 -7.60 4.30 26.78
N ARG A 215 -8.57 3.38 26.89
CA ARG A 215 -9.86 3.60 27.57
C ARG A 215 -10.15 2.42 28.49
N SER A 216 -11.08 2.62 29.42
CA SER A 216 -11.65 1.59 30.28
C SER A 216 -12.51 0.57 29.52
N GLU A 217 -13.17 1.02 28.45
CA GLU A 217 -14.09 0.21 27.65
C GLU A 217 -13.53 -0.14 26.26
N PHE A 218 -13.79 -1.37 25.82
CA PHE A 218 -13.39 -1.91 24.52
C PHE A 218 -14.50 -1.75 23.48
N ARG A 219 -14.09 -1.65 22.21
CA ARG A 219 -14.99 -1.79 21.06
C ARG A 219 -15.10 -3.25 20.59
N ALA A 220 -14.26 -4.13 21.12
CA ALA A 220 -14.25 -5.53 20.77
C ALA A 220 -15.54 -6.23 21.23
N SER A 221 -15.93 -7.26 20.51
CA SER A 221 -17.00 -8.17 20.88
C SER A 221 -16.71 -8.80 22.24
N GLN A 222 -17.75 -8.91 23.06
CA GLN A 222 -17.64 -9.36 24.45
C GLN A 222 -16.95 -10.72 24.59
N ILE A 223 -17.21 -11.64 23.65
CA ILE A 223 -16.60 -12.98 23.64
C ILE A 223 -15.08 -12.94 23.46
N LEU A 224 -14.54 -11.99 22.68
CA LEU A 224 -13.10 -11.85 22.51
C LEU A 224 -12.44 -11.27 23.76
N VAL A 225 -13.11 -10.31 24.41
CA VAL A 225 -12.65 -9.74 25.68
C VAL A 225 -12.58 -10.83 26.75
N GLU A 226 -13.64 -11.62 26.91
CA GLU A 226 -13.70 -12.72 27.88
C GLU A 226 -12.63 -13.78 27.63
N ARG A 227 -12.40 -14.17 26.37
CA ARG A 227 -11.34 -15.11 26.02
C ARG A 227 -9.96 -14.60 26.40
N ALA A 228 -9.67 -13.33 26.12
CA ALA A 228 -8.40 -12.73 26.49
C ALA A 228 -8.22 -12.67 28.01
N GLN A 229 -9.27 -12.31 28.77
CA GLN A 229 -9.24 -12.30 30.23
C GLN A 229 -9.03 -13.70 30.85
N GLN A 230 -9.51 -14.75 30.21
CA GLN A 230 -9.33 -16.14 30.66
C GLN A 230 -7.97 -16.73 30.28
N ASN A 231 -7.22 -16.09 29.38
CA ASN A 231 -5.92 -16.57 28.94
C ASN A 231 -4.82 -16.11 29.92
N PRO A 232 -4.16 -17.02 30.64
CA PRO A 232 -3.18 -16.64 31.67
C PRO A 232 -1.91 -15.99 31.12
N LYS A 233 -1.66 -16.07 29.80
CA LYS A 233 -0.55 -15.35 29.16
C LYS A 233 -0.89 -13.92 28.79
N ILE A 234 -2.17 -13.53 28.84
CA ILE A 234 -2.63 -12.20 28.43
C ILE A 234 -2.89 -11.34 29.67
N THR A 235 -2.18 -10.24 29.78
CA THR A 235 -2.46 -9.17 30.75
C THR A 235 -3.09 -8.00 30.01
N ILE A 236 -4.19 -7.45 30.54
CA ILE A 236 -4.88 -6.30 29.94
C ILE A 236 -4.60 -5.07 30.78
N VAL A 237 -4.13 -4.01 30.14
CA VAL A 237 -3.86 -2.70 30.74
C VAL A 237 -4.77 -1.67 30.07
N THR A 238 -5.76 -1.17 30.80
CA THR A 238 -6.68 -0.14 30.32
C THR A 238 -6.21 1.26 30.70
N ASP A 239 -6.93 2.26 30.18
CA ASP A 239 -6.73 3.66 30.50
C ASP A 239 -5.28 4.12 30.32
N SER A 240 -4.55 3.49 29.40
CA SER A 240 -3.12 3.69 29.23
C SER A 240 -2.75 3.85 27.77
N VAL A 241 -1.82 4.76 27.51
CA VAL A 241 -1.25 5.01 26.18
C VAL A 241 0.23 4.67 26.21
N VAL A 242 0.74 4.16 25.09
CA VAL A 242 2.18 4.07 24.85
C VAL A 242 2.68 5.45 24.45
N GLU A 243 3.69 5.96 25.15
CA GLU A 243 4.25 7.29 24.89
C GLU A 243 5.57 7.23 24.12
N GLU A 244 6.33 6.16 24.27
CA GLU A 244 7.63 5.98 23.64
C GLU A 244 8.00 4.49 23.60
N ILE A 245 8.66 4.10 22.51
CA ILE A 245 9.27 2.77 22.37
C ILE A 245 10.78 2.92 22.55
N LEU A 246 11.33 2.13 23.45
CA LEU A 246 12.75 2.14 23.80
C LEU A 246 13.42 0.87 23.29
N GLY A 247 14.63 1.02 22.78
CA GLY A 247 15.40 -0.09 22.23
C GLY A 247 16.89 0.19 22.14
N ASP A 248 17.59 -0.73 21.50
CA ASP A 248 19.02 -0.67 21.22
C ASP A 248 19.31 -1.16 19.79
N ASP A 249 20.58 -1.41 19.48
CA ASP A 249 21.00 -1.95 18.17
C ASP A 249 20.34 -3.29 17.81
N ASN A 250 19.82 -4.03 18.81
CA ASN A 250 19.14 -5.31 18.63
C ASN A 250 17.62 -5.16 18.47
N GLY A 251 17.08 -3.94 18.53
CA GLY A 251 15.67 -3.64 18.36
C GLY A 251 14.97 -3.17 19.63
N ALA A 252 13.64 -3.18 19.61
CA ALA A 252 12.82 -2.76 20.74
C ALA A 252 12.99 -3.67 21.97
N GLN A 253 13.07 -3.05 23.14
CA GLN A 253 13.28 -3.72 24.44
C GLN A 253 12.19 -3.43 25.46
N SER A 254 11.56 -2.25 25.37
CA SER A 254 10.48 -1.86 26.27
C SER A 254 9.65 -0.72 25.69
N VAL A 255 8.54 -0.42 26.37
CA VAL A 255 7.74 0.77 26.10
C VAL A 255 7.50 1.55 27.38
N ASN A 256 7.49 2.87 27.27
CA ASN A 256 6.98 3.76 28.31
C ASN A 256 5.48 3.95 28.09
N ILE A 257 4.70 3.77 29.15
CA ILE A 257 3.26 3.96 29.15
C ILE A 257 2.86 5.01 30.17
N ARG A 258 1.75 5.68 29.91
CA ARG A 258 1.09 6.58 30.86
C ARG A 258 -0.37 6.22 31.01
N ASN A 259 -0.80 6.09 32.26
CA ASN A 259 -2.23 6.03 32.57
C ASN A 259 -2.83 7.43 32.37
N VAL A 260 -3.83 7.55 31.50
CA VAL A 260 -4.42 8.85 31.12
C VAL A 260 -5.38 9.41 32.17
N ILE A 261 -5.77 8.61 33.17
CA ILE A 261 -6.65 9.03 34.27
C ILE A 261 -5.82 9.47 35.48
N THR A 262 -4.82 8.67 35.89
CA THR A 262 -3.99 8.96 37.07
C THR A 262 -2.75 9.80 36.76
N GLY A 263 -2.29 9.78 35.50
CA GLY A 263 -1.03 10.40 35.09
C GLY A 263 0.21 9.57 35.44
N GLU A 264 0.05 8.41 36.10
CA GLU A 264 1.17 7.54 36.45
C GLU A 264 1.85 6.98 35.20
N THR A 265 3.18 6.97 35.23
CA THR A 265 4.01 6.42 34.16
C THR A 265 4.70 5.15 34.62
N SER A 266 4.89 4.21 33.69
CA SER A 266 5.65 2.99 33.94
C SER A 266 6.30 2.48 32.66
N THR A 267 7.30 1.61 32.82
CA THR A 267 7.99 0.97 31.70
C THR A 267 7.68 -0.52 31.70
N ILE A 268 7.25 -1.04 30.54
CA ILE A 268 6.96 -2.46 30.36
C ILE A 268 7.96 -3.06 29.38
N ALA A 269 8.67 -4.11 29.80
CA ALA A 269 9.58 -4.84 28.93
C ALA A 269 8.81 -5.62 27.85
N ALA A 270 9.22 -5.47 26.61
CA ALA A 270 8.63 -6.14 25.46
C ALA A 270 9.61 -6.11 24.29
N ASN A 271 9.78 -7.25 23.62
CA ASN A 271 10.59 -7.33 22.41
C ASN A 271 9.74 -7.16 21.15
N GLY A 272 8.47 -7.55 21.20
CA GLY A 272 7.51 -7.36 20.11
C GLY A 272 6.42 -6.35 20.51
N ILE A 273 6.25 -5.29 19.73
CA ILE A 273 5.22 -4.27 19.91
C ILE A 273 4.34 -4.29 18.65
N PHE A 274 3.14 -4.84 18.79
CA PHE A 274 2.18 -4.98 17.71
C PHE A 274 1.11 -3.90 17.79
N VAL A 275 1.05 -3.04 16.78
CA VAL A 275 0.13 -1.90 16.72
C VAL A 275 -1.15 -2.32 15.97
N ALA A 276 -2.19 -2.65 16.73
CA ALA A 276 -3.47 -3.19 16.23
C ALA A 276 -4.63 -2.17 16.37
N ILE A 277 -4.38 -0.92 15.97
CA ILE A 277 -5.35 0.21 16.08
C ILE A 277 -6.17 0.43 14.80
N GLY A 278 -6.09 -0.52 13.86
CA GLY A 278 -6.87 -0.57 12.63
C GLY A 278 -6.15 0.02 11.43
N HIS A 279 -6.85 0.01 10.30
CA HIS A 279 -6.34 0.47 9.01
C HIS A 279 -7.23 1.59 8.44
N SER A 280 -6.65 2.36 7.52
CA SER A 280 -7.30 3.42 6.76
C SER A 280 -7.34 2.99 5.29
N PRO A 281 -8.51 2.66 4.73
CA PRO A 281 -8.63 2.28 3.32
C PRO A 281 -8.40 3.49 2.40
N ALA A 282 -7.67 3.27 1.30
CA ALA A 282 -7.36 4.32 0.33
C ALA A 282 -8.52 4.52 -0.67
N THR A 283 -9.64 5.07 -0.19
CA THR A 283 -10.91 5.16 -0.93
C THR A 283 -11.47 6.59 -1.05
N ALA A 284 -10.73 7.62 -0.62
CA ALA A 284 -11.23 9.00 -0.59
C ALA A 284 -11.47 9.61 -1.98
N PHE A 285 -10.74 9.17 -3.01
CA PHE A 285 -10.85 9.71 -4.37
C PHE A 285 -12.05 9.18 -5.18
N ILE A 286 -12.79 8.21 -4.62
CA ILE A 286 -13.97 7.57 -5.25
C ILE A 286 -15.28 7.91 -4.52
N ASP A 287 -15.29 8.99 -3.73
CA ASP A 287 -16.47 9.45 -3.00
C ASP A 287 -17.67 9.65 -3.94
N GLY A 288 -18.79 9.01 -3.62
CA GLY A 288 -20.02 9.10 -4.41
C GLY A 288 -20.08 8.17 -5.63
N ILE A 289 -19.01 7.44 -5.96
CA ILE A 289 -18.99 6.47 -7.06
C ILE A 289 -19.35 5.06 -6.58
N VAL A 290 -18.86 4.67 -5.40
CA VAL A 290 -19.14 3.36 -4.79
C VAL A 290 -19.58 3.54 -3.34
N GLN A 291 -20.47 2.67 -2.87
CA GLN A 291 -20.85 2.63 -1.46
C GLN A 291 -19.63 2.26 -0.60
N ARG A 292 -19.63 2.75 0.64
CA ARG A 292 -18.63 2.40 1.65
C ARG A 292 -19.30 2.11 2.97
N ASP A 293 -18.68 1.24 3.76
CA ASP A 293 -19.08 1.01 5.14
C ASP A 293 -18.66 2.17 6.07
N ALA A 294 -19.02 2.08 7.34
CA ALA A 294 -18.69 3.10 8.34
C ALA A 294 -17.18 3.23 8.62
N GLY A 295 -16.37 2.24 8.23
CA GLY A 295 -14.92 2.25 8.31
C GLY A 295 -14.23 2.85 7.07
N GLY A 296 -15.01 3.16 6.02
CA GLY A 296 -14.52 3.69 4.75
C GLY A 296 -14.10 2.61 3.74
N TYR A 297 -14.34 1.33 4.03
CA TYR A 297 -14.09 0.24 3.09
C TYR A 297 -15.19 0.20 2.03
N ILE A 298 -14.84 -0.18 0.80
CA ILE A 298 -15.79 -0.42 -0.30
C ILE A 298 -16.69 -1.62 0.03
#